data_AF-A0A454D0D8-F1
#
_entry.id   AF-A0A454D0D8-F1
#
_cell.length_a   1.000
_cell.length_b   1.000
_cell.length_c   1.000
_cell.angle_alpha   90.00
_cell.angle_beta   90.00
_cell.angle_gamma   90.00
#
_symmetry.space_group_name_H-M   'P 1'
#
loop_
_entity.id
_entity.type
_entity.pdbx_description
1 polymer ?
#
loop_
_entity_poly.entity_id
_entity_poly.type
_entity_poly.pdbx_seq_one_letter_code
_entity_poly.pdbx_strand_id
1 'polypeptide(L)'
;MENSNQSQQPTFLSKGWKYFVIVGVIISLMGIGAMSLPVLAGVTISTIVGAVLLFSGLVQAYHTFSINVWKEKLWYVLSAVLYIVGGLFILFKPLAGLVTITMLMVIVMILNGLTRVFFGL
;
A
#
# COMPACT_ATOMS: atom_id res chain seq x y z
N MET A 1 44.31 53.11 19.32
CA MET A 1 43.21 53.58 18.47
C MET A 1 43.29 52.74 17.19
N GLU A 2 42.36 51.80 16.98
CA GLU A 2 41.99 51.11 15.72
C GLU A 2 41.10 49.89 16.11
N ASN A 3 39.92 50.15 16.66
CA ASN A 3 38.62 50.09 15.99
C ASN A 3 38.07 48.65 15.76
N SER A 4 37.12 48.34 16.62
CA SER A 4 36.41 47.08 16.91
C SER A 4 35.40 46.63 15.85
N ASN A 5 35.77 46.57 14.57
CA ASN A 5 34.84 46.30 13.46
C ASN A 5 34.89 44.84 12.95
N GLN A 6 34.75 43.84 13.83
CA GLN A 6 34.73 42.41 13.42
C GLN A 6 33.46 41.63 13.80
N SER A 7 32.36 42.25 14.20
CA SER A 7 31.15 41.50 14.58
C SER A 7 29.85 42.15 14.15
N GLN A 8 29.73 42.50 12.86
CA GLN A 8 28.43 42.70 12.22
C GLN A 8 28.21 41.62 11.17
N GLN A 9 28.16 40.37 11.63
CA GLN A 9 27.52 39.29 10.88
C GLN A 9 26.01 39.55 10.93
N PRO A 10 25.37 39.88 9.80
CA PRO A 10 23.95 40.16 9.83
C PRO A 10 23.20 38.83 10.05
N THR A 11 22.37 38.79 11.09
CA THR A 11 21.58 37.62 11.54
C THR A 11 20.44 37.24 10.57
N PHE A 12 20.65 37.32 9.26
CA PHE A 12 19.69 36.93 8.22
C PHE A 12 19.41 35.43 8.18
N LEU A 13 20.30 34.60 8.73
CA LEU A 13 20.09 33.14 8.82
C LEU A 13 19.19 32.71 9.99
N SER A 14 19.12 33.50 11.07
CA SER A 14 18.35 33.10 12.27
C SER A 14 16.83 33.28 12.10
N LYS A 15 16.40 34.26 11.29
CA LYS A 15 14.98 34.58 11.09
C LYS A 15 14.34 33.65 10.05
N GLY A 16 15.07 33.33 8.98
CA GLY A 16 14.64 32.37 7.97
C GLY A 16 14.56 30.94 8.50
N TRP A 17 15.50 30.52 9.36
CA TRP A 17 15.49 29.18 9.96
C TRP A 17 14.26 28.96 10.85
N LYS A 18 13.87 29.96 11.67
CA LYS A 18 12.64 29.88 12.46
C LYS A 18 11.39 29.71 11.59
N TYR A 19 11.31 30.42 10.47
CA TYR A 19 10.20 30.28 9.53
C TYR A 19 10.15 28.87 8.90
N PHE A 20 11.32 28.33 8.53
CA PHE A 20 11.43 26.99 7.97
C PHE A 20 11.01 25.89 8.96
N VAL A 21 11.38 26.04 10.24
CA VAL A 21 10.95 25.12 11.31
C VAL A 21 9.43 25.18 11.51
N ILE A 22 8.84 26.38 11.54
CA ILE A 22 7.39 26.54 11.69
C ILE A 22 6.65 25.87 10.52
N VAL A 23 7.09 26.10 9.29
CA VAL A 23 6.51 25.47 8.09
C VAL A 23 6.66 23.95 8.17
N GLY A 24 7.83 23.44 8.56
CA GLY A 24 8.06 21.99 8.73
C GLY A 24 7.17 21.35 9.79
N VAL A 25 6.92 22.05 10.91
CA VAL A 25 6.00 21.58 11.97
C VAL A 25 4.56 21.57 11.47
N ILE A 26 4.11 22.64 10.81
CA ILE A 26 2.75 22.71 10.23
C ILE A 26 2.54 21.57 9.23
N ILE A 27 3.49 21.38 8.31
CA ILE A 27 3.42 20.29 7.31
C ILE A 27 3.49 18.92 7.98
N SER A 28 4.31 18.72 9.01
CA SER A 28 4.35 17.44 9.75
C SER A 28 3.00 17.12 10.39
N LEU A 29 2.37 18.10 11.03
CA LEU A 29 1.04 17.92 11.64
C LEU A 29 -0.02 17.62 10.58
N MET A 30 0.01 18.33 9.45
CA MET A 30 -0.87 18.02 8.31
C MET A 30 -0.62 16.62 7.75
N GLY A 31 0.64 16.18 7.66
CA GLY A 31 1.03 14.84 7.21
C GLY A 31 0.51 13.74 8.13
N ILE A 32 0.61 13.92 9.44
CA ILE A 32 0.04 12.98 10.43
C ILE A 32 -1.48 12.87 10.26
N GLY A 33 -2.18 13.99 10.05
CA GLY A 33 -3.62 13.97 9.74
C GLY A 33 -3.92 13.23 8.43
N ALA A 34 -3.12 13.50 7.39
CA ALA A 34 -3.27 12.89 6.07
C ALA A 34 -3.08 11.37 6.09
N MET A 35 -2.29 10.80 7.01
CA MET A 35 -2.12 9.35 7.18
C MET A 35 -3.40 8.61 7.55
N SER A 36 -4.43 9.30 8.05
CA SER A 36 -5.72 8.67 8.37
C SER A 36 -6.53 8.33 7.11
N LEU A 37 -6.41 9.14 6.05
CA LEU A 37 -7.10 8.95 4.77
C LEU A 37 -6.73 7.63 4.06
N PRO A 38 -5.45 7.25 3.88
CA PRO A 38 -5.08 6.02 3.21
C PRO A 38 -5.52 4.77 3.97
N VAL A 39 -5.72 4.83 5.30
CA VAL A 39 -6.27 3.70 6.06
C VAL A 39 -7.72 3.44 5.66
N LEU A 40 -8.54 4.50 5.62
CA LEU A 40 -9.93 4.43 5.15
C LEU A 40 -10.01 3.97 3.69
N ALA A 41 -9.14 4.52 2.83
CA ALA A 41 -9.04 4.11 1.43
C ALA A 41 -8.65 2.64 1.31
N GLY A 42 -7.68 2.16 2.10
CA GLY A 42 -7.21 0.78 2.11
C GLY A 42 -8.31 -0.22 2.48
N VAL A 43 -9.10 0.09 3.51
CA VAL A 43 -10.26 -0.73 3.89
C VAL A 43 -11.31 -0.75 2.77
N THR A 44 -11.60 0.41 2.16
CA THR A 44 -12.56 0.52 1.06
C THR A 44 -12.12 -0.30 -0.16
N ILE A 45 -10.85 -0.16 -0.57
CA ILE A 45 -10.27 -0.92 -1.67
C ILE A 45 -10.28 -2.42 -1.36
N SER A 46 -9.92 -2.82 -0.13
CA SER A 46 -9.95 -4.23 0.26
C SER A 46 -11.35 -4.83 0.12
N THR A 47 -12.40 -4.08 0.48
CA THR A 47 -13.79 -4.53 0.31
C THR A 47 -14.14 -4.68 -1.18
N ILE A 48 -13.75 -3.72 -2.01
CA ILE A 48 -13.97 -3.79 -3.47
C ILE A 48 -13.26 -5.02 -4.05
N VAL A 49 -12.00 -5.25 -3.68
CA VAL A 49 -11.22 -6.42 -4.10
C VAL A 49 -11.90 -7.72 -3.66
N GLY A 50 -12.37 -7.79 -2.42
CA GLY A 50 -13.12 -8.95 -1.92
C GLY A 50 -14.39 -9.23 -2.74
N ALA A 51 -15.15 -8.19 -3.08
CA ALA A 51 -16.34 -8.31 -3.91
C ALA A 51 -16.02 -8.79 -5.33
N VAL A 52 -14.96 -8.24 -5.94
CA VAL A 52 -14.49 -8.67 -7.28
C VAL A 52 -14.04 -10.12 -7.25
N LEU A 53 -13.26 -10.54 -6.25
CA LEU A 53 -12.82 -11.94 -6.11
C LEU A 53 -14.00 -12.91 -6.00
N LEU A 54 -15.02 -12.54 -5.23
CA LEU A 54 -16.25 -13.33 -5.11
C LEU A 54 -16.99 -13.44 -6.45
N PHE A 55 -17.14 -12.32 -7.15
CA PHE A 55 -17.79 -12.31 -8.47
C PHE A 55 -17.01 -13.12 -9.51
N SER A 56 -15.69 -12.96 -9.55
CA SER A 56 -14.81 -13.76 -10.42
C SER A 56 -14.92 -15.26 -10.11
N GLY A 57 -14.95 -15.64 -8.83
CA GLY A 57 -15.13 -17.03 -8.41
C GLY A 57 -16.47 -17.61 -8.83
N LEU A 58 -17.56 -16.84 -8.71
CA LEU A 58 -18.90 -17.23 -9.19
C LEU A 58 -18.91 -17.46 -10.70
N VAL A 59 -18.38 -16.51 -11.48
CA VAL A 59 -18.29 -16.64 -12.95
C VAL A 59 -17.46 -17.86 -13.35
N GLN A 60 -16.34 -18.10 -12.67
CA GLN A 60 -15.47 -19.24 -12.94
C GLN A 60 -16.14 -20.57 -12.56
N ALA A 61 -16.93 -20.59 -11.48
CA ALA A 61 -17.74 -21.74 -11.10
C ALA A 61 -18.79 -22.06 -12.18
N TYR A 62 -19.50 -21.05 -12.69
CA TYR A 62 -20.45 -21.23 -13.81
C TYR A 62 -19.77 -21.80 -15.05
N HIS A 63 -18.61 -21.28 -15.43
CA HIS A 63 -17.88 -21.74 -16.62
C HIS A 63 -17.35 -23.18 -16.48
N THR A 64 -16.97 -23.57 -15.25
CA THR A 64 -16.46 -24.91 -14.94
C THR A 64 -17.46 -26.02 -15.25
N PHE A 65 -18.77 -25.74 -15.16
CA PHE A 65 -19.80 -26.71 -15.53
C PHE A 65 -19.82 -27.04 -17.03
N SER A 66 -19.26 -26.18 -17.89
CA SER A 66 -19.21 -26.39 -19.34
C SER A 66 -17.97 -27.18 -19.80
N ILE A 67 -17.01 -27.45 -18.92
CA ILE A 67 -15.74 -28.12 -19.27
C ILE A 67 -15.90 -29.63 -19.12
N ASN A 68 -15.75 -30.37 -20.22
CA ASN A 68 -15.94 -31.82 -20.27
C ASN A 68 -14.66 -32.62 -19.92
N VAL A 69 -13.52 -31.94 -19.77
CA VAL A 69 -12.21 -32.56 -19.49
C VAL A 69 -11.98 -32.64 -17.97
N TRP A 70 -11.98 -33.86 -17.41
CA TRP A 70 -11.89 -34.10 -15.96
C TRP A 70 -10.64 -33.50 -15.28
N LYS A 71 -9.49 -33.53 -15.97
CA LYS A 71 -8.20 -33.09 -15.40
C LYS A 71 -8.13 -31.57 -15.25
N GLU A 72 -8.63 -30.83 -16.24
CA GLU A 72 -8.70 -29.37 -16.20
C GLU A 72 -9.79 -28.90 -15.24
N LYS A 73 -10.94 -29.59 -15.25
CA LYS A 73 -12.07 -29.30 -14.35
C LYS A 73 -11.66 -29.24 -12.88
N LEU A 74 -10.79 -30.14 -12.40
CA LEU A 74 -10.30 -30.12 -11.02
C LEU A 74 -9.55 -28.82 -10.68
N TRP A 75 -8.68 -28.33 -11.57
CA TRP A 75 -7.96 -27.06 -11.34
C TRP A 75 -8.90 -25.85 -11.36
N TYR A 76 -9.90 -25.85 -12.25
CA TYR A 76 -10.90 -24.79 -12.31
C TYR A 76 -11.81 -24.78 -11.08
N VAL A 77 -12.29 -25.94 -10.61
CA VAL A 77 -13.08 -26.05 -9.37
C VAL A 77 -12.27 -25.54 -8.18
N LEU A 78 -11.02 -26.00 -8.03
CA LEU A 78 -10.18 -25.60 -6.90
C LEU A 78 -9.93 -24.08 -6.91
N SER A 79 -9.65 -23.51 -8.08
CA SER A 79 -9.49 -22.07 -8.24
C SER A 79 -10.77 -21.32 -7.87
N ALA A 80 -11.93 -21.74 -8.39
CA ALA A 80 -13.22 -21.11 -8.11
C ALA A 80 -13.55 -21.12 -6.61
N VAL A 81 -13.32 -22.26 -5.94
CA VAL A 81 -13.46 -22.37 -4.47
C VAL A 81 -12.52 -21.39 -3.77
N LEU A 82 -11.26 -21.30 -4.20
CA LEU A 82 -10.28 -20.38 -3.62
C LEU A 82 -10.73 -18.91 -3.76
N TYR A 83 -11.23 -18.52 -4.94
CA TYR A 83 -11.73 -17.17 -5.22
C TYR A 83 -12.96 -16.83 -4.36
N ILE A 84 -13.91 -17.76 -4.24
CA ILE A 84 -15.12 -17.57 -3.43
C ILE A 84 -14.75 -17.47 -1.95
N VAL A 85 -13.98 -18.43 -1.42
CA VAL A 85 -13.59 -18.45 0.00
C VAL A 85 -12.74 -17.24 0.35
N GLY A 86 -11.76 -16.90 -0.50
CA GLY A 86 -10.91 -15.73 -0.32
C GLY A 86 -11.68 -14.42 -0.38
N GLY A 87 -12.57 -14.27 -1.37
CA GLY A 87 -13.43 -13.09 -1.50
C GLY A 87 -14.35 -12.92 -0.29
N LEU A 88 -14.97 -14.01 0.16
CA LEU A 88 -15.85 -14.01 1.32
C LEU A 88 -15.10 -13.68 2.62
N PHE A 89 -13.90 -14.24 2.80
CA PHE A 89 -13.04 -13.94 3.94
C PHE A 89 -12.65 -12.45 4.00
N ILE A 90 -12.30 -11.87 2.86
CA ILE A 90 -11.95 -10.44 2.77
C ILE A 90 -13.17 -9.56 3.03
N LEU A 91 -14.35 -9.90 2.52
CA LEU A 91 -15.57 -9.13 2.78
C LEU A 91 -15.98 -9.15 4.26
N PHE A 92 -15.85 -10.29 4.94
CA PHE A 92 -16.15 -10.38 6.37
C PHE A 92 -15.09 -9.70 7.24
N LYS A 93 -13.82 -9.68 6.81
CA LYS A 93 -12.71 -9.07 7.55
C LYS A 93 -11.83 -8.23 6.60
N PRO A 94 -12.28 -7.04 6.18
CA PRO A 94 -11.54 -6.21 5.23
C PRO A 94 -10.19 -5.73 5.78
N LEU A 95 -10.07 -5.60 7.11
CA LEU A 95 -8.77 -5.33 7.76
C LEU A 95 -7.74 -6.44 7.49
N ALA A 96 -8.16 -7.70 7.50
CA ALA A 96 -7.25 -8.82 7.18
C ALA A 96 -6.86 -8.80 5.70
N GLY A 97 -7.79 -8.43 4.81
CA GLY A 97 -7.51 -8.23 3.38
C GLY A 97 -6.48 -7.13 3.15
N LEU A 98 -6.63 -5.98 3.82
CA LEU A 98 -5.66 -4.88 3.76
C LEU A 98 -4.25 -5.35 4.18
N VAL A 99 -4.12 -6.00 5.34
CA VAL A 99 -2.83 -6.52 5.83
C VAL A 99 -2.23 -7.54 4.85
N THR A 100 -3.06 -8.41 4.27
CA THR A 100 -2.61 -9.42 3.29
C THR A 100 -2.04 -8.74 2.05
N ILE A 101 -2.73 -7.75 1.49
CA ILE A 101 -2.26 -6.99 0.32
C ILE A 101 -0.96 -6.25 0.64
N THR A 102 -0.85 -5.64 1.83
CA THR A 102 0.38 -4.97 2.27
C THR A 102 1.54 -5.95 2.42
N MET A 103 1.32 -7.12 3.03
CA MET A 103 2.34 -8.17 3.14
C MET A 103 2.83 -8.63 1.77
N LEU A 104 1.91 -8.80 0.82
CA LEU A 104 2.23 -9.15 -0.56
C LEU A 104 3.12 -8.08 -1.21
N MET A 105 2.78 -6.79 -1.00
CA MET A 105 3.59 -5.64 -1.40
C MET A 105 5.00 -5.68 -0.80
N VAL A 106 5.12 -5.95 0.51
CA VAL A 106 6.41 -6.05 1.20
C VAL A 106 7.26 -7.16 0.58
N ILE A 107 6.68 -8.34 0.35
CA ILE A 107 7.38 -9.46 -0.28
C ILE A 107 7.85 -9.08 -1.69
N VAL A 108 6.98 -8.50 -2.51
CA VAL A 108 7.33 -8.06 -3.87
C VAL A 108 8.42 -6.99 -3.85
N MET A 109 8.38 -6.04 -2.92
CA MET A 109 9.44 -5.03 -2.77
C MET A 109 10.78 -5.66 -2.39
N ILE A 110 10.78 -6.64 -1.47
CA ILE A 110 11.99 -7.38 -1.09
C ILE A 110 12.54 -8.11 -2.30
N LEU A 111 11.70 -8.86 -3.03
CA LEU A 111 12.11 -9.56 -4.24
C LEU A 111 12.67 -8.60 -5.29
N ASN A 112 12.02 -7.47 -5.54
CA ASN A 112 12.50 -6.45 -6.48
C ASN A 112 13.79 -5.77 -6.01
N GLY A 113 13.99 -5.63 -4.69
CA GLY A 113 15.25 -5.15 -4.11
C GLY A 113 16.38 -6.14 -4.36
N LEU A 114 16.16 -7.41 -4.04
CA LEU A 114 17.12 -8.49 -4.25
C LEU A 114 17.48 -8.64 -5.72
N THR A 115 16.49 -8.68 -6.61
CA THR A 115 16.71 -8.76 -8.06
C THR A 115 17.61 -7.64 -8.57
N ARG A 116 17.41 -6.39 -8.10
CA ARG A 116 18.28 -5.27 -8.47
C ARG A 116 19.71 -5.42 -7.96
N VAL A 117 19.90 -5.96 -6.76
CA VAL A 117 21.23 -6.26 -6.22
C VAL A 117 21.92 -7.34 -7.05
N PHE A 118 21.21 -8.41 -7.41
CA PHE A 118 21.77 -9.50 -8.22
C PHE A 118 22.15 -9.07 -9.65
N PHE A 119 21.36 -8.22 -10.30
CA PHE A 119 21.65 -7.73 -11.65
C PHE A 119 22.57 -6.51 -11.70
N GLY A 120 22.71 -5.77 -10.59
CA GLY A 120 23.60 -4.62 -10.47
C GLY A 120 25.02 -4.96 -10.01
N LEU A 121 25.26 -6.24 -9.70
CA LEU A 121 26.56 -6.86 -9.45
C LEU A 121 27.14 -7.39 -10.76
#